data_AF-A0A8H8Z9C7-F1
#
_entry.id   AF-A0A8H8Z9C7-F1
#
_cell.length_a   1.000
_cell.length_b   1.000
_cell.length_c   1.000
_cell.angle_alpha   90.00
_cell.angle_beta   90.00
_cell.angle_gamma   90.00
#
_symmetry.space_group_name_H-M   'P 1'
#
loop_
_entity.id
_entity.type
_entity.pdbx_description
1 polymer ?
#
loop_
_entity_poly.entity_id
_entity_poly.type
_entity_poly.pdbx_seq_one_letter_code
_entity_poly.pdbx_strand_id
1 'polypeptide(L)'
;NVRRNLTILDMFGPPKTNAGIRTVTLLQPALEALKEQYKLTGHHRKSEITFYHREYGRTEKQKLHFVFMPRVCNEKQKPYYSVSSLGARWNAAVKRAGIRRRNPYHTRHTFACWLLTAGANPAFIASQMGHETAQMVYEIYGMWIDDMNDEQIAMLNARLS
;
A
#
# COMPACT_ATOMS: atom_id res chain seq x y z
N ASN A 1 -1.14 5.14 9.56
CA ASN A 1 -0.57 6.44 9.12
C ASN A 1 0.80 6.18 8.49
N VAL A 2 0.95 6.49 7.20
CA VAL A 2 2.17 6.34 6.39
C VAL A 2 3.04 7.56 6.61
N ARG A 3 4.23 7.36 7.18
CA ARG A 3 5.19 8.45 7.48
C ARG A 3 6.63 8.12 7.14
N ARG A 4 6.88 6.96 6.54
CA ARG A 4 8.21 6.42 6.31
C ARG A 4 8.28 5.81 4.92
N ASN A 5 9.42 5.96 4.29
CA ASN A 5 9.80 5.27 3.08
C ASN A 5 11.15 4.58 3.30
N LEU A 6 11.34 3.40 2.72
CA LEU A 6 12.62 2.70 2.70
C LEU A 6 13.22 2.85 1.29
N THR A 7 14.46 3.33 1.20
CA THR A 7 15.17 3.45 -0.06
C THR A 7 15.81 2.12 -0.47
N ILE A 8 16.28 2.02 -1.72
CA ILE A 8 17.03 0.86 -2.22
C ILE A 8 18.34 0.65 -1.44
N LEU A 9 18.88 1.71 -0.84
CA LEU A 9 20.07 1.69 0.02
C LEU A 9 19.74 1.30 1.48
N ASP A 10 18.55 0.75 1.73
CA ASP A 10 18.05 0.37 3.06
C ASP A 10 18.02 1.52 4.09
N MET A 11 17.84 2.77 3.62
CA MET A 11 17.71 3.95 4.48
C MET A 11 16.24 4.33 4.68
N PHE A 12 15.83 4.49 5.93
CA PHE A 12 14.50 5.01 6.25
C PHE A 12 14.48 6.53 6.22
N GLY A 13 13.51 7.12 5.52
CA GLY A 13 13.31 8.57 5.51
C GLY A 13 11.84 8.94 5.37
N PRO A 14 11.52 10.24 5.34
CA PRO A 14 10.17 10.69 5.09
C PRO A 14 9.74 10.35 3.65
N PRO A 15 8.42 10.28 3.38
CA PRO A 15 7.93 10.21 2.02
C PRO A 15 8.45 11.39 1.17
N LYS A 16 8.60 11.14 -0.14
CA LYS A 16 9.14 12.13 -1.08
C LYS A 16 8.29 13.41 -1.12
N THR A 17 6.98 13.27 -1.10
CA THR A 17 6.01 14.38 -1.14
C THR A 17 5.16 14.41 0.12
N ASN A 18 4.54 15.56 0.41
CA ASN A 18 3.63 15.69 1.55
C ASN A 18 2.38 14.80 1.37
N ALA A 19 1.87 14.65 0.15
CA ALA A 19 0.79 13.69 -0.15
C ALA A 19 1.16 12.22 0.15
N GLY A 20 2.45 11.91 0.20
CA GLY A 20 2.95 10.62 0.67
C GLY A 20 2.67 10.36 2.15
N ILE A 21 2.52 11.40 2.96
CA ILE A 21 2.17 11.32 4.38
C ILE A 21 0.65 11.28 4.51
N ARG A 22 0.09 10.12 4.87
CA ARG A 22 -1.36 9.92 4.84
C ARG A 22 -1.87 8.84 5.77
N THR A 23 -3.16 8.85 6.05
CA THR A 23 -3.84 7.71 6.69
C THR A 23 -4.57 6.93 5.62
N VAL A 24 -4.27 5.63 5.53
CA VAL A 24 -4.97 4.71 4.65
C VAL A 24 -6.05 4.00 5.46
N THR A 25 -7.30 4.11 5.02
CA THR A 25 -8.44 3.39 5.56
C THR A 25 -8.38 1.95 5.07
N LEU A 26 -8.49 1.01 5.99
CA LEU A 26 -8.45 -0.41 5.69
C LEU A 26 -9.87 -0.90 5.44
N LEU A 27 -10.09 -1.54 4.29
CA LEU A 27 -11.29 -2.34 4.06
C LEU A 27 -11.24 -3.58 4.96
N GLN A 28 -12.41 -4.15 5.26
CA GLN A 28 -12.53 -5.31 6.14
C GLN A 28 -11.59 -6.48 5.77
N PRO A 29 -11.47 -6.90 4.49
CA PRO A 29 -10.56 -7.99 4.13
C PRO A 29 -9.09 -7.67 4.42
N ALA A 30 -8.69 -6.41 4.25
CA ALA A 30 -7.31 -5.98 4.54
C ALA A 30 -7.04 -5.93 6.05
N LEU A 31 -8.03 -5.52 6.85
CA LEU A 31 -7.94 -5.54 8.32
C LEU A 31 -7.81 -6.97 8.84
N GLU A 32 -8.61 -7.91 8.34
CA GLU A 32 -8.55 -9.32 8.71
C GLU A 32 -7.20 -9.94 8.36
N ALA A 33 -6.71 -9.70 7.13
CA ALA A 33 -5.39 -10.15 6.72
C ALA A 33 -4.27 -9.63 7.64
N LEU A 34 -4.37 -8.37 8.10
CA LEU A 34 -3.41 -7.79 9.05
C LEU A 34 -3.52 -8.39 10.45
N LYS A 35 -4.73 -8.77 10.90
CA LYS A 35 -4.92 -9.49 12.17
C LYS A 35 -4.28 -10.87 12.12
N GLU A 36 -4.46 -11.62 11.05
CA GLU A 36 -3.80 -12.92 10.87
C GLU A 36 -2.28 -12.76 10.77
N GLN A 37 -1.80 -11.76 10.02
CA GLN A 37 -0.39 -11.44 9.95
C GLN A 37 0.20 -11.10 11.34
N TYR A 38 -0.56 -10.39 12.18
CA TYR A 38 -0.13 -10.05 13.54
C TYR A 38 0.07 -11.29 14.41
N LYS A 39 -0.71 -12.36 14.23
CA LYS A 39 -0.46 -13.63 14.94
C LYS A 39 0.91 -14.21 14.60
N LEU A 40 1.38 -14.00 13.37
CA LEU A 40 2.68 -14.50 12.89
C LEU A 40 3.85 -13.64 13.33
N THR A 41 3.73 -12.31 13.30
CA THR A 41 4.86 -11.41 13.54
C THR A 41 4.75 -10.53 14.77
N GLY A 42 3.57 -10.44 15.38
CA GLY A 42 3.26 -9.57 16.53
C GLY A 42 4.12 -9.86 17.76
N HIS A 43 4.48 -11.12 17.96
CA HIS A 43 5.33 -11.57 19.08
C HIS A 43 6.82 -11.16 18.96
N HIS A 44 7.28 -10.67 17.80
CA HIS A 44 8.68 -10.25 17.66
C HIS A 44 8.97 -8.93 18.39
N ARG A 45 10.22 -8.78 18.84
CA ARG A 45 10.69 -7.56 19.51
C ARG A 45 10.73 -6.38 18.54
N LYS A 46 10.51 -5.18 19.09
CA LYS A 46 10.71 -3.93 18.34
C LYS A 46 12.15 -3.85 17.87
N SER A 47 12.33 -3.45 16.61
CA SER A 47 13.62 -3.26 15.98
C SER A 47 13.97 -1.79 15.93
N GLU A 48 15.23 -1.46 16.20
CA GLU A 48 15.71 -0.10 16.07
C GLU A 48 16.08 0.21 14.62
N ILE A 49 15.69 1.39 14.15
CA ILE A 49 16.09 1.94 12.86
C ILE A 49 16.73 3.31 13.03
N THR A 50 17.55 3.69 12.05
CA THR A 50 17.99 5.07 11.86
C THR A 50 17.06 5.72 10.84
N PHE A 51 16.35 6.76 11.25
CA PHE A 51 15.49 7.58 10.39
C PHE A 51 16.26 8.83 9.96
N TYR A 52 16.38 9.04 8.65
CA TYR A 52 17.08 10.16 8.04
C TYR A 52 16.06 11.24 7.66
N HIS A 53 16.20 12.42 8.27
CA HIS A 53 15.36 13.57 7.96
C HIS A 53 15.78 14.20 6.61
N ARG A 54 14.97 15.12 6.07
CA ARG A 54 15.32 15.83 4.82
C ARG A 54 16.53 16.76 5.01
N GLU A 55 16.69 17.28 6.23
CA GLU A 55 17.83 18.10 6.63
C GLU A 55 19.10 17.23 6.68
N TYR A 56 20.14 17.66 5.97
CA TYR A 56 21.40 16.92 5.89
C TYR A 56 22.01 16.68 7.28
N GLY A 57 22.46 15.45 7.53
CA GLY A 57 23.07 15.04 8.80
C GLY A 57 22.08 14.81 9.95
N ARG A 58 20.81 15.23 9.83
CA ARG A 58 19.82 15.02 10.88
C ARG A 58 19.27 13.60 10.83
N THR A 59 19.53 12.84 11.89
CA THR A 59 19.05 11.46 12.05
C THR A 59 18.38 11.26 13.40
N GLU A 60 17.50 10.26 13.47
CA GLU A 60 16.76 9.92 14.67
C GLU A 60 16.69 8.40 14.83
N LYS A 61 16.92 7.91 16.05
CA LYS A 61 16.72 6.50 16.38
C LYS A 61 15.26 6.24 16.71
N GLN A 62 14.64 5.30 16.00
CA GLN A 62 13.24 4.93 16.21
C GLN A 62 13.12 3.44 16.46
N LYS A 63 12.32 3.05 17.47
CA LYS A 63 12.01 1.64 17.77
C LYS A 63 10.65 1.29 17.18
N LEU A 64 10.66 0.43 16.16
CA LEU A 64 9.46 0.08 15.39
C LEU A 64 9.11 -1.40 15.52
N HIS A 65 7.81 -1.69 15.44
CA HIS A 65 7.32 -3.05 15.24
C HIS A 65 6.97 -3.22 13.76
N PHE A 66 7.60 -4.20 13.09
CA PHE A 66 7.40 -4.44 11.67
C PHE A 66 6.35 -5.53 11.46
N VAL A 67 5.33 -5.20 10.67
CA VAL A 67 4.22 -6.13 10.36
C VAL A 67 4.69 -7.27 9.46
N PHE A 68 5.50 -6.97 8.44
CA PHE A 68 5.96 -7.94 7.45
C PHE A 68 7.44 -8.21 7.62
N MET A 69 7.76 -9.41 8.13
CA MET A 69 9.13 -9.85 8.38
C MET A 69 9.50 -11.04 7.48
N PRO A 70 10.72 -11.10 6.92
CA PRO A 70 11.22 -12.28 6.23
C PRO A 70 11.31 -13.48 7.16
N ARG A 71 11.30 -14.69 6.59
CA ARG A 71 11.65 -15.91 7.35
C ARG A 71 13.11 -15.81 7.80
N VAL A 72 13.42 -16.47 8.91
CA VAL A 72 14.79 -16.64 9.39
C VAL A 72 15.66 -17.19 8.26
N CYS A 73 16.82 -16.56 8.07
CA CYS A 73 17.82 -16.99 7.10
C CYS A 73 19.20 -16.86 7.76
N ASN A 74 20.05 -17.87 7.63
CA ASN A 74 21.36 -17.95 8.29
C ASN A 74 21.26 -17.63 9.80
N GLU A 75 20.29 -18.28 10.46
CA GLU A 75 20.01 -18.13 11.91
C GLU A 75 19.65 -16.70 12.38
N LYS A 76 19.44 -15.77 11.45
CA LYS A 76 19.12 -14.38 11.74
C LYS A 76 17.70 -14.03 11.29
N GLN A 77 16.90 -13.54 12.24
CA GLN A 77 15.60 -12.95 11.96
C GLN A 77 15.79 -11.49 11.53
N LYS A 78 15.66 -11.22 10.23
CA LYS A 78 15.69 -9.84 9.73
C LYS A 78 14.37 -9.13 10.09
N PRO A 79 14.42 -7.82 10.41
CA PRO A 79 13.25 -7.10 10.89
C PRO A 79 12.27 -6.70 9.79
N TYR A 80 12.72 -6.54 8.54
CA TYR A 80 11.89 -6.17 7.41
C TYR A 80 12.50 -6.66 6.08
N TYR A 81 11.73 -6.56 5.01
CA TYR A 81 12.17 -6.87 3.66
C TYR A 81 12.95 -5.71 3.04
N SER A 82 14.08 -5.99 2.39
CA SER A 82 14.71 -5.00 1.51
C SER A 82 13.83 -4.75 0.29
N VAL A 83 13.92 -3.54 -0.28
CA VAL A 83 13.14 -3.16 -1.47
C VAL A 83 13.37 -4.14 -2.63
N SER A 84 14.61 -4.58 -2.84
CA SER A 84 14.98 -5.54 -3.88
C SER A 84 14.37 -6.93 -3.68
N SER A 85 14.26 -7.39 -2.42
CA SER A 85 13.73 -8.73 -2.11
C SER A 85 12.23 -8.87 -2.38
N LEU A 86 11.47 -7.76 -2.29
CA LEU A 86 10.04 -7.76 -2.56
C LEU A 86 9.74 -8.06 -4.04
N GLY A 87 10.52 -7.51 -4.97
CA GLY A 87 10.34 -7.74 -6.40
C GLY A 87 10.55 -9.22 -6.78
N ALA A 88 11.58 -9.86 -6.24
CA ALA A 88 11.84 -11.28 -6.47
C ALA A 88 10.71 -12.16 -5.90
N ARG A 89 10.23 -11.86 -4.70
CA ARG A 89 9.11 -12.58 -4.06
C ARG A 89 7.82 -12.43 -4.82
N TRP A 90 7.53 -11.24 -5.33
CA TRP A 90 6.38 -10.99 -6.19
C TRP A 90 6.46 -11.83 -7.46
N ASN A 91 7.59 -11.81 -8.17
CA ASN A 91 7.76 -12.61 -9.38
C ASN A 91 7.57 -14.11 -9.11
N ALA A 92 8.08 -14.60 -7.97
CA ALA A 92 7.87 -15.98 -7.56
C ALA A 92 6.39 -16.28 -7.26
N ALA A 93 5.68 -15.37 -6.58
CA ALA A 93 4.25 -15.53 -6.31
C ALA A 93 3.42 -15.56 -7.59
N VAL A 94 3.69 -14.64 -8.51
CA VAL A 94 3.05 -14.55 -9.83
C VAL A 94 3.29 -15.82 -10.66
N LYS A 95 4.53 -16.33 -10.67
CA LYS A 95 4.87 -17.58 -11.35
C LYS A 95 4.12 -18.77 -10.76
N ARG A 96 4.06 -18.89 -9.43
CA ARG A 96 3.32 -19.97 -8.74
C ARG A 96 1.81 -19.89 -8.99
N ALA A 97 1.28 -18.69 -9.14
CA ALA A 97 -0.14 -18.48 -9.48
C ALA A 97 -0.46 -18.81 -10.96
N GLY A 98 0.54 -19.11 -11.80
CA GLY A 98 0.32 -19.44 -13.21
C GLY A 98 -0.10 -18.25 -14.08
N ILE A 99 0.04 -17.01 -13.58
CA ILE A 99 -0.39 -15.81 -14.32
C ILE A 99 0.79 -15.13 -15.03
N ARG A 100 0.49 -14.37 -16.08
CA ARG A 100 1.48 -13.55 -16.81
C ARG A 100 2.19 -12.62 -15.83
N ARG A 101 3.50 -12.43 -16.03
CA ARG A 101 4.30 -11.46 -15.26
C ARG A 101 3.63 -10.07 -15.26
N ARG A 102 3.32 -9.55 -14.08
CA ARG A 102 2.84 -8.18 -13.87
C ARG A 102 3.76 -7.44 -12.89
N ASN A 103 3.82 -6.11 -13.00
CA ASN A 103 4.50 -5.27 -12.01
C ASN A 103 3.63 -5.19 -10.74
N PRO A 104 4.18 -5.30 -9.51
CA PRO A 104 3.43 -5.08 -8.28
C PRO A 104 2.65 -3.77 -8.27
N TYR A 105 3.16 -2.72 -8.94
CA TYR A 105 2.48 -1.42 -9.04
C TYR A 105 1.08 -1.51 -9.65
N HIS A 106 0.80 -2.52 -10.48
CA HIS A 106 -0.53 -2.70 -11.06
C HIS A 106 -1.60 -3.02 -10.02
N THR A 107 -1.26 -3.60 -8.87
CA THR A 107 -2.25 -3.87 -7.82
C THR A 107 -2.87 -2.59 -7.27
N ARG A 108 -2.09 -1.50 -7.26
CA ARG A 108 -2.55 -0.17 -6.88
C ARG A 108 -3.54 0.39 -7.90
N HIS A 109 -3.35 0.12 -9.19
CA HIS A 109 -4.31 0.50 -10.21
C HIS A 109 -5.59 -0.32 -10.10
N THR A 110 -5.49 -1.64 -9.90
CA THR A 110 -6.64 -2.51 -9.68
C THR A 110 -7.46 -2.09 -8.47
N PHE A 111 -6.79 -1.70 -7.37
CA PHE A 111 -7.46 -1.14 -6.19
C PHE A 111 -8.28 0.11 -6.52
N ALA A 112 -7.73 1.03 -7.29
CA ALA A 112 -8.45 2.25 -7.69
C ALA A 112 -9.65 1.93 -8.59
N CYS A 113 -9.48 1.04 -9.59
CA CYS A 113 -10.57 0.57 -10.44
C CYS A 113 -11.69 -0.04 -9.60
N TRP A 114 -11.38 -1.00 -8.71
CA TRP A 114 -12.40 -1.66 -7.90
C TRP A 114 -13.17 -0.71 -7.00
N LEU A 115 -12.49 0.29 -6.41
CA LEU A 115 -13.18 1.30 -5.62
C LEU A 115 -14.07 2.20 -6.48
N LEU A 116 -13.62 2.58 -7.67
CA LEU A 116 -14.46 3.31 -8.62
C LEU A 116 -15.66 2.49 -9.02
N THR A 117 -15.47 1.22 -9.41
CA THR A 117 -16.54 0.23 -9.72
C THR A 117 -17.54 0.08 -8.58
N ALA A 118 -17.09 0.12 -7.33
CA ALA A 118 -17.96 0.10 -6.17
C ALA A 118 -18.66 1.45 -5.85
N GLY A 119 -18.52 2.45 -6.72
CA GLY A 119 -19.11 3.78 -6.56
C GLY A 119 -18.44 4.64 -5.48
N ALA A 120 -17.18 4.36 -5.12
CA ALA A 120 -16.48 5.17 -4.13
C ALA A 120 -16.08 6.54 -4.70
N ASN A 121 -16.15 7.57 -3.85
CA ASN A 121 -15.83 8.94 -4.22
C ASN A 121 -14.37 9.04 -4.77
N PRO A 122 -14.15 9.56 -6.00
CA PRO A 122 -12.80 9.71 -6.57
C PRO A 122 -11.83 10.53 -5.71
N ALA A 123 -12.32 11.55 -4.98
CA ALA A 123 -11.51 12.32 -4.05
C ALA A 123 -11.04 11.46 -2.86
N PHE A 124 -11.90 10.57 -2.37
CA PHE A 124 -11.52 9.59 -1.35
C PHE A 124 -10.43 8.66 -1.89
N ILE A 125 -10.59 8.10 -3.09
CA ILE A 125 -9.60 7.21 -3.72
C ILE A 125 -8.24 7.91 -3.89
N ALA A 126 -8.25 9.15 -4.38
CA ALA A 126 -7.04 9.98 -4.53
C ALA A 126 -6.31 10.16 -3.19
N SER A 127 -7.04 10.44 -2.11
CA SER A 127 -6.47 10.57 -0.76
C SER A 127 -5.83 9.28 -0.25
N GLN A 128 -6.43 8.12 -0.53
CA GLN A 128 -5.88 6.81 -0.15
C GLN A 128 -4.59 6.49 -0.90
N MET A 129 -4.56 6.90 -2.16
CA MET A 129 -3.42 6.73 -3.04
C MET A 129 -2.29 7.72 -2.70
N GLY A 130 -2.59 8.90 -2.15
CA GLY A 130 -1.59 9.95 -1.94
C GLY A 130 -1.32 10.74 -3.21
N HIS A 131 -2.35 10.93 -4.03
CA HIS A 131 -2.35 11.90 -5.11
C HIS A 131 -2.79 13.26 -4.55
N GLU A 132 -2.19 14.35 -5.04
CA GLU A 132 -2.54 15.71 -4.60
C GLU A 132 -3.90 16.14 -5.15
N THR A 133 -4.28 15.64 -6.32
CA THR A 133 -5.56 15.94 -6.96
C THR A 133 -6.30 14.67 -7.39
N ALA A 134 -7.63 14.76 -7.43
CA ALA A 134 -8.49 13.73 -8.03
C ALA A 134 -8.37 13.71 -9.55
N GLN A 135 -7.75 14.72 -10.16
CA GLN A 135 -7.55 14.83 -11.60
C GLN A 135 -6.81 13.60 -12.14
N MET A 136 -5.76 13.11 -11.46
CA MET A 136 -5.10 11.87 -11.88
C MET A 136 -6.02 10.63 -11.82
N VAL A 137 -7.04 10.63 -10.97
CA VAL A 137 -8.03 9.54 -10.93
C VAL A 137 -8.97 9.67 -12.13
N TYR A 138 -9.46 10.88 -12.44
CA TYR A 138 -10.29 11.12 -13.61
C TYR A 138 -9.55 10.94 -14.95
N GLU A 139 -8.28 11.32 -15.04
CA GLU A 139 -7.48 11.13 -16.27
C GLU A 139 -7.21 9.65 -16.55
N ILE A 140 -6.91 8.87 -15.51
CA ILE A 140 -6.56 7.46 -15.67
C ILE A 140 -7.83 6.59 -15.79
N TYR A 141 -8.94 6.99 -15.17
CA TYR A 141 -10.13 6.17 -15.05
C TYR A 141 -11.41 6.79 -15.62
N GLY A 142 -11.34 7.98 -16.20
CA GLY A 142 -12.51 8.71 -16.72
C GLY A 142 -13.32 7.89 -17.72
N MET A 143 -12.66 7.15 -18.62
CA MET A 143 -13.35 6.27 -19.57
C MET A 143 -14.18 5.17 -18.90
N TRP A 144 -13.77 4.70 -17.71
CA TRP A 144 -14.50 3.66 -16.99
C TRP A 144 -15.68 4.22 -16.20
N ILE A 145 -15.71 5.54 -15.93
CA ILE A 145 -16.82 6.18 -15.23
C ILE A 145 -18.06 6.23 -16.12
N ASP A 146 -17.89 6.42 -17.43
CA ASP A 146 -19.00 6.46 -18.38
C ASP A 146 -19.69 5.10 -18.53
N ASP A 147 -18.90 4.02 -18.61
CA ASP A 147 -19.40 2.63 -18.69
C ASP A 147 -20.13 2.16 -17.42
N MET A 148 -20.03 2.93 -16.35
CA MET A 148 -20.53 2.58 -15.02
C MET A 148 -21.84 3.26 -14.63
N ASN A 149 -22.36 4.14 -15.49
CA ASN A 149 -23.57 4.91 -15.19
C ASN A 149 -24.78 4.01 -14.87
N ASP A 150 -24.92 2.88 -15.58
CA ASP A 150 -26.04 1.96 -15.37
C ASP A 150 -25.99 1.27 -13.99
N GLU A 151 -24.80 0.85 -13.54
CA GLU A 151 -24.62 0.28 -12.20
C GLU A 151 -24.86 1.33 -11.10
N GLN A 152 -24.43 2.56 -11.32
CA GLN A 152 -24.70 3.67 -10.40
C GLN A 152 -26.19 3.97 -10.29
N ILE A 153 -26.92 3.97 -11.41
CA ILE A 153 -28.39 4.16 -11.42
C ILE A 153 -29.06 3.04 -10.63
N ALA A 154 -28.67 1.77 -10.83
CA ALA A 154 -29.20 0.64 -10.08
C ALA A 154 -28.95 0.78 -8.57
N MET A 155 -27.75 1.19 -8.17
CA MET A 155 -27.37 1.42 -6.77
C MET A 155 -28.13 2.59 -6.14
N LEU A 156 -28.34 3.69 -6.88
CA LEU A 156 -29.13 4.83 -6.42
C LEU A 156 -30.60 4.46 -6.24
N ASN A 157 -31.16 3.73 -7.20
CA ASN A 157 -32.54 3.23 -7.10
C ASN A 157 -32.72 2.37 -5.84
N ALA A 158 -31.79 1.47 -5.55
CA ALA A 158 -31.85 0.61 -4.36
C ALA A 158 -31.70 1.36 -3.02
N ARG A 159 -31.15 2.59 -3.02
CA ARG A 159 -30.98 3.42 -1.82
C ARG A 159 -32.08 4.45 -1.61
N LEU A 160 -32.72 4.87 -2.70
CA LEU A 160 -33.76 5.90 -2.70
C LEU A 160 -35.18 5.30 -2.73
N SER A 161 -35.30 3.99 -2.99
CA SER A 161 -36.51 3.19 -2.76
C SER A 161 -36.69 2.85 -1.28
#